data_AF-A0A2N0KTG3-F1
#
_entry.id   AF-A0A2N0KTG3-F1
#
_cell.length_a   1.000
_cell.length_b   1.000
_cell.length_c   1.000
_cell.angle_alpha   90.00
_cell.angle_beta   90.00
_cell.angle_gamma   90.00
#
_symmetry.space_group_name_H-M   'P 1'
#
loop_
_entity.id
_entity.type
_entity.pdbx_description
1 polymer ?
#
loop_
_entity_poly.entity_id
_entity_poly.type
_entity_poly.pdbx_seq_one_letter_code
_entity_poly.pdbx_strand_id
1 'polypeptide(L)'
;MAPKTEATPTEWEIAERLSQQFAHVFETQDAGNKVFSDDVLFDLNMPVWRFQIQGPSAFETQLKQIVEGEVRIDVLRTVATDSGFVTEHEEHQDVNGQDLTARRLW
;
A
#
# COMPACT_ATOMS: atom_id res chain seq x y z
N MET A 1 -14.93 -19.11 32.69
CA MET A 1 -14.95 -18.14 31.57
C MET A 1 -15.11 -18.95 30.30
N ALA A 2 -16.22 -18.79 29.57
CA ALA A 2 -16.37 -19.41 28.26
C ALA A 2 -15.47 -18.68 27.25
N PRO A 3 -14.77 -19.37 26.33
CA PRO A 3 -14.02 -18.72 25.27
C PRO A 3 -14.99 -17.92 24.40
N LYS A 4 -14.66 -16.65 24.17
CA LYS A 4 -15.37 -15.80 23.21
C LYS A 4 -15.03 -16.33 21.83
N THR A 5 -15.99 -16.91 21.12
CA THR A 5 -15.81 -17.30 19.72
C THR A 5 -15.62 -16.01 18.92
N GLU A 6 -14.41 -15.76 18.42
CA GLU A 6 -14.17 -14.67 17.48
C GLU A 6 -14.88 -14.99 16.16
N ALA A 7 -15.68 -14.04 15.67
CA ALA A 7 -16.31 -14.15 14.37
C ALA A 7 -15.24 -14.14 13.27
N THR A 8 -15.38 -15.00 12.27
CA THR A 8 -14.51 -14.98 11.09
C THR A 8 -14.74 -13.66 10.33
N PRO A 9 -13.69 -12.88 10.03
CA PRO A 9 -13.84 -11.64 9.29
C PRO A 9 -14.34 -11.91 7.86
N THR A 10 -15.16 -10.99 7.36
CA THR A 10 -15.65 -10.98 5.98
C THR A 10 -14.51 -10.66 5.00
N GLU A 11 -14.72 -10.97 3.73
CA GLU A 11 -13.78 -10.64 2.65
C GLU A 11 -13.53 -9.13 2.56
N TRP A 12 -14.58 -8.33 2.75
CA TRP A 12 -14.47 -6.87 2.77
C TRP A 12 -13.62 -6.36 3.93
N GLU A 13 -13.82 -6.88 5.15
CA GLU A 13 -12.99 -6.51 6.32
C GLU A 13 -11.52 -6.93 6.14
N ILE A 14 -11.28 -8.08 5.51
CA ILE A 14 -9.92 -8.53 5.18
C ILE A 14 -9.29 -7.57 4.16
N ALA A 15 -9.99 -7.25 3.08
CA ALA A 15 -9.51 -6.35 2.03
C ALA A 15 -9.22 -4.95 2.58
N GLU A 16 -10.13 -4.38 3.38
CA GLU A 16 -9.94 -3.07 3.99
C GLU A 16 -8.69 -3.06 4.89
N ARG A 17 -8.54 -4.07 5.76
CA ARG A 17 -7.35 -4.20 6.62
C ARG A 17 -6.06 -4.30 5.80
N LEU A 18 -6.04 -5.12 4.76
CA LEU A 18 -4.85 -5.28 3.91
C LEU A 18 -4.53 -4.00 3.12
N SER A 19 -5.56 -3.30 2.63
CA SER A 19 -5.37 -2.00 1.97
C SER A 19 -4.77 -0.97 2.92
N GLN A 20 -5.21 -0.92 4.18
CA GLN A 20 -4.63 0.01 5.18
C GLN A 20 -3.19 -0.36 5.52
N GLN A 21 -2.88 -1.65 5.63
CA GLN A 21 -1.50 -2.11 5.82
C GLN A 21 -0.61 -1.77 4.62
N PHE A 22 -1.13 -1.91 3.40
CA PHE A 22 -0.44 -1.50 2.18
C PHE A 22 -0.19 0.01 2.14
N ALA A 23 -1.18 0.83 2.49
CA ALA A 23 -1.04 2.28 2.60
C ALA A 23 0.07 2.68 3.59
N HIS A 24 0.11 2.02 4.75
CA HIS A 24 1.09 2.30 5.78
C HIS A 24 2.56 2.06 5.34
N VAL A 25 2.79 1.18 4.36
CA VAL A 25 4.13 0.99 3.77
C VAL A 25 4.63 2.28 3.11
N PHE A 26 3.76 3.03 2.44
CA PHE A 26 4.15 4.29 1.81
C PHE A 26 4.43 5.39 2.84
N GLU A 27 3.69 5.43 3.94
CA GLU A 27 3.87 6.41 5.02
C GLU A 27 5.19 6.21 5.77
N THR A 28 5.55 4.96 6.02
CA THR A 28 6.73 4.59 6.83
C THR A 28 7.98 4.27 6.01
N GLN A 29 7.81 4.04 4.70
CA GLN A 29 8.82 3.47 3.82
C GLN A 29 9.43 2.16 4.39
N ASP A 30 8.63 1.39 5.14
CA ASP A 30 8.98 0.09 5.68
C ASP A 30 8.05 -0.96 5.07
N ALA A 31 8.60 -1.79 4.17
CA ALA A 31 7.83 -2.86 3.53
C ALA A 31 7.54 -4.02 4.50
N GLY A 32 8.23 -4.07 5.65
CA GLY A 32 8.01 -5.02 6.74
C GLY A 32 8.14 -6.50 6.38
N ASN A 33 8.15 -7.36 7.39
CA ASN A 33 8.28 -8.81 7.20
C ASN A 33 6.94 -9.54 6.97
N LYS A 34 5.82 -8.84 6.75
CA LYS A 34 4.47 -9.46 6.77
C LYS A 34 3.42 -8.88 5.84
N VAL A 35 3.66 -7.74 5.17
CA VAL A 35 2.67 -7.16 4.24
C VAL A 35 2.75 -7.85 2.88
N PHE A 36 3.96 -8.19 2.45
CA PHE A 36 4.22 -8.81 1.15
C PHE A 36 4.78 -10.22 1.29
N SER A 37 4.54 -11.06 0.29
CA SER A 37 5.29 -12.30 0.12
C SER A 37 6.72 -12.01 -0.36
N ASP A 38 7.64 -12.95 -0.11
CA ASP A 38 9.04 -12.82 -0.54
C ASP A 38 9.17 -12.71 -2.07
N ASP A 39 8.22 -13.27 -2.81
CA ASP A 39 8.18 -13.30 -4.27
C ASP A 39 7.24 -12.25 -4.90
N VAL A 40 6.78 -11.26 -4.12
CA VAL A 40 5.92 -10.19 -4.63
C VAL A 40 6.56 -9.49 -5.84
N LEU A 41 5.74 -9.16 -6.84
CA LEU A 41 6.13 -8.39 -8.02
C LEU A 41 5.27 -7.13 -8.10
N PHE A 42 5.90 -5.96 -8.09
CA PHE A 42 5.23 -4.68 -8.32
C PHE A 42 5.38 -4.31 -9.80
N ASP A 43 4.27 -4.21 -10.51
CA ASP A 43 4.22 -3.83 -11.91
C ASP A 43 3.65 -2.40 -12.05
N LEU A 44 4.55 -1.45 -12.23
CA LEU A 44 4.25 -0.03 -12.11
C LEU A 44 4.05 0.57 -13.50
N ASN A 45 2.85 1.08 -13.74
CA ASN A 45 2.48 1.73 -14.99
C ASN A 45 2.42 3.24 -14.80
N MET A 46 3.47 3.94 -15.22
CA MET A 46 3.53 5.40 -15.28
C MET A 46 3.07 5.86 -16.68
N PRO A 47 2.64 7.13 -16.86
CA PRO A 47 2.07 7.61 -18.13
C PRO A 47 2.90 7.34 -19.39
N VAL A 48 4.23 7.24 -19.25
CA VAL A 48 5.16 7.03 -20.38
C VAL A 48 6.07 5.82 -20.24
N TRP A 49 6.15 5.19 -19.06
CA TRP A 49 7.08 4.09 -18.76
C TRP A 49 6.39 3.00 -17.96
N ARG A 50 6.87 1.77 -18.14
CA ARG A 50 6.49 0.63 -17.31
C ARG A 50 7.76 0.00 -16.77
N PHE A 51 7.78 -0.29 -15.48
CA PHE A 51 8.90 -0.99 -14.86
C PHE A 51 8.39 -1.93 -13.77
N GLN A 52 9.22 -2.91 -13.43
CA GLN A 52 8.88 -3.95 -12.49
C GLN A 52 9.89 -3.97 -11.36
N ILE A 53 9.41 -4.20 -10.14
CA ILE A 53 10.24 -4.36 -8.94
C ILE A 53 9.93 -5.72 -8.32
N GLN A 54 10.96 -6.55 -8.14
CA GLN A 54 10.83 -7.87 -7.55
C GLN A 54 11.24 -7.85 -6.08
N GLY A 55 10.31 -8.24 -5.21
CA GLY A 55 10.52 -8.49 -3.79
C GLY A 55 10.39 -7.25 -2.88
N PRO A 56 10.10 -7.46 -1.58
CA PRO A 56 9.80 -6.36 -0.65
C PRO A 56 10.99 -5.40 -0.46
N SER A 57 12.21 -5.92 -0.36
CA SER A 57 13.41 -5.10 -0.11
C SER A 57 13.75 -4.16 -1.27
N ALA A 58 13.52 -4.60 -2.51
CA ALA A 58 13.73 -3.75 -3.68
C ALA A 58 12.68 -2.63 -3.74
N PHE A 59 11.44 -2.93 -3.38
CA PHE A 59 10.37 -1.93 -3.29
C PHE A 59 10.63 -0.91 -2.19
N GLU A 60 11.03 -1.36 -1.00
CA GLU A 60 11.42 -0.48 0.11
C GLU A 60 12.57 0.46 -0.28
N THR A 61 13.59 -0.09 -0.95
CA THR A 61 14.73 0.70 -1.46
C THR A 61 14.26 1.76 -2.44
N GLN A 62 13.35 1.41 -3.35
CA GLN A 62 12.77 2.36 -4.31
C GLN A 62 12.01 3.47 -3.60
N LEU A 63 11.15 3.15 -2.63
CA LEU A 63 10.40 4.16 -1.87
C LEU A 63 11.34 5.14 -1.18
N LYS A 64 12.36 4.65 -0.48
CA LYS A 64 13.36 5.48 0.21
C LYS A 64 14.18 6.38 -0.73
N GLN A 65 14.27 6.04 -2.02
CA GLN A 65 14.99 6.84 -3.01
C GLN A 65 14.14 7.98 -3.60
N ILE A 66 12.81 7.81 -3.65
CA ILE A 66 11.91 8.77 -4.30
C ILE A 66 11.13 9.63 -3.31
N VAL A 67 11.05 9.21 -2.05
CA VAL A 67 10.38 9.97 -1.00
C VAL A 67 11.28 11.14 -0.58
N GLU A 68 10.82 12.35 -0.82
CA GLU A 68 11.55 13.60 -0.51
C GLU A 68 11.12 14.23 0.83
N GLY A 69 10.00 13.82 1.41
CA GLY A 69 9.47 14.36 2.67
C GLY A 69 8.41 13.48 3.32
N GLU A 70 7.77 13.98 4.39
CA GLU A 70 6.74 13.23 5.15
C GLU A 70 5.58 12.85 4.24
N VAL A 71 5.14 11.58 4.32
CA VAL A 71 4.10 11.01 3.48
C VAL A 71 2.86 10.71 4.31
N ARG A 72 1.69 11.13 3.81
CA ARG A 72 0.37 10.73 4.30
C ARG A 72 -0.40 10.05 3.19
N ILE A 73 -1.06 8.92 3.48
CA ILE A 73 -1.93 8.24 2.52
C ILE A 73 -3.39 8.34 2.95
N ASP A 74 -4.23 8.86 2.07
CA ASP A 74 -5.68 8.86 2.22
C ASP A 74 -6.27 7.75 1.33
N VAL A 75 -6.63 6.60 1.93
CA VAL A 75 -7.31 5.51 1.21
C VAL A 75 -8.75 5.94 0.89
N LEU A 76 -9.04 6.12 -0.40
CA LEU A 76 -10.33 6.62 -0.87
C LEU A 76 -11.37 5.51 -1.05
N ARG A 77 -10.93 4.36 -1.55
CA ARG A 77 -11.79 3.18 -1.74
C ARG A 77 -10.98 1.90 -1.75
N THR A 78 -11.58 0.86 -1.21
CA THR A 78 -11.12 -0.53 -1.33
C THR A 78 -12.27 -1.39 -1.84
N VAL A 79 -12.01 -2.16 -2.90
CA VAL A 79 -12.99 -3.06 -3.50
C VAL A 79 -12.42 -4.47 -3.47
N ALA A 80 -13.03 -5.35 -2.68
CA ALA A 80 -12.69 -6.77 -2.71
C ALA A 80 -13.03 -7.39 -4.07
N THR A 81 -12.20 -8.33 -4.51
CA THR A 81 -12.38 -9.11 -5.74
C THR A 81 -12.29 -10.60 -5.40
N ASP A 82 -12.67 -11.47 -6.33
CA ASP A 82 -12.62 -12.92 -6.15
C ASP A 82 -11.22 -13.46 -5.80
N SER A 83 -10.16 -12.68 -6.07
CA SER A 83 -8.76 -13.08 -5.87
C SER A 83 -7.94 -12.08 -5.04
N GLY A 84 -8.56 -11.07 -4.42
CA GLY A 84 -7.83 -10.03 -3.70
C GLY A 84 -8.64 -8.76 -3.52
N PHE A 85 -8.03 -7.62 -3.81
CA PHE A 85 -8.69 -6.32 -3.76
C PHE A 85 -8.03 -5.33 -4.71
N VAL A 86 -8.76 -4.26 -5.02
CA VAL A 86 -8.24 -3.05 -5.68
C VAL A 86 -8.37 -1.91 -4.68
N THR A 87 -7.33 -1.08 -4.56
CA THR A 87 -7.34 0.09 -3.69
C THR A 87 -6.99 1.36 -4.45
N GLU A 88 -7.74 2.42 -4.19
CA GLU A 88 -7.42 3.77 -4.66
C GLU A 88 -7.06 4.63 -3.47
N HIS A 89 -5.95 5.35 -3.57
CA HIS A 89 -5.54 6.30 -2.56
C HIS A 89 -5.00 7.60 -3.16
N GLU A 90 -5.05 8.64 -2.35
CA GLU A 90 -4.31 9.88 -2.56
C GLU A 90 -3.07 9.87 -1.64
N GLU A 91 -1.90 10.03 -2.26
CA GLU A 91 -0.61 10.17 -1.60
C GLU A 91 -0.31 11.66 -1.52
N HIS A 92 -0.01 12.13 -0.31
CA HIS A 92 0.42 13.48 0.00
C HIS A 92 1.85 13.46 0.49
N GLN A 93 2.67 14.38 -0.01
CA GLN A 93 4.04 14.53 0.43
C GLN A 93 4.39 16.00 0.68
N ASP A 94 4.89 16.30 1.87
CA ASP A 94 5.43 17.64 2.18
C ASP A 94 6.85 17.78 1.62
N VAL A 95 6.98 18.47 0.49
CA VAL A 95 8.26 18.77 -0.16
C VAL A 95 8.50 20.27 -0.10
N ASN A 96 9.46 20.70 0.73
CA ASN A 96 9.83 22.11 0.92
C ASN A 96 8.65 23.02 1.30
N GLY A 97 7.71 22.52 2.12
CA GLY A 97 6.51 23.25 2.55
C GLY A 97 5.39 23.28 1.51
N GLN A 98 5.49 22.45 0.46
CA GLN A 98 4.43 22.24 -0.53
C GLN A 98 3.84 20.85 -0.37
N ASP A 99 2.52 20.76 -0.33
CA ASP A 99 1.79 19.49 -0.39
C ASP A 99 1.71 19.03 -1.84
N LEU A 100 2.56 18.08 -2.22
CA LEU A 100 2.52 17.42 -3.51
C LEU A 100 1.60 16.21 -3.43
N THR A 101 0.64 16.13 -4.34
CA THR A 101 -0.38 15.07 -4.33
C THR A 101 -0.30 14.19 -5.58
N ALA A 102 -0.41 12.88 -5.38
CA ALA A 102 -0.59 11.91 -6.44
C ALA A 102 -1.75 10.96 -6.11
N ARG A 103 -2.62 10.70 -7.09
CA ARG A 103 -3.70 9.72 -6.95
C ARG A 103 -3.32 8.43 -7.66
N ARG A 104 -3.43 7.30 -6.97
CA ARG A 104 -3.01 5.99 -7.48
C ARG A 104 -4.11 4.97 -7.34
N LEU A 105 -4.13 4.03 -8.29
CA LEU A 105 -4.95 2.83 -8.26
C LEU A 105 -4.00 1.63 -8.30
N TRP A 106 -4.20 0.71 -7.35
CA TRP A 106 -3.43 -0.53 -7.20
C TRP A 106 -4.35 -1.73 -7.27
#